data_AF-A0AAI9UPZ1-F1
#
_entry.id   AF-A0AAI9UPZ1-F1
#
_cell.length_a   1.000
_cell.length_b   1.000
_cell.length_c   1.000
_cell.angle_alpha   90.00
_cell.angle_beta   90.00
_cell.angle_gamma   90.00
#
_symmetry.space_group_name_H-M   'P 1'
#
loop_
_entity.id
_entity.type
_entity.pdbx_description
1 polymer ?
#
loop_
_entity_poly.entity_id
_entity_poly.type
_entity_poly.pdbx_seq_one_letter_code
_entity_poly.pdbx_strand_id
1 'polypeptide(L)'
;MRRWFSPQNSDECHGIAISTKPLSISASVVPITPPSTNRSLSIRSNHRRNGSQNNGASKRAGFSFNSLRGNVQPELSRKLYKIIKSENNLINAHETAGRERTSIATQLSEWGEQTNDAAVSDVSDKVGVILSELGEQEEQYAHSLDDARGVLKHIRNTEKSVQPSRDGKDKIADEIAKLKMKEPQSARLVVLEQELVRAEAENLVAEAQLTNITRQKLKEAYEAEFAATIERAEKQIILAKHGRRLLHLLDDTPVVPGDERPTYHHAQQARQILNDAEDDLRDWRPEQDDFNAAPSESVSNTRGTQDAVHDEDAKIVAGSVPGHQAVSEKDTDSIVSNGTRQTESVAAH
;
A
#
# COMPACT_ATOMS: atom_id res chain seq x y z
N MET A 1 -63.42 -53.31 12.97
CA MET A 1 -63.05 -52.15 13.81
C MET A 1 -62.96 -52.59 15.26
N ARG A 2 -61.75 -52.94 15.73
CA ARG A 2 -61.45 -53.37 17.11
C ARG A 2 -60.13 -52.75 17.58
N ARG A 3 -59.99 -52.76 18.91
CA ARG A 3 -59.14 -51.98 19.82
C ARG A 3 -57.66 -52.40 19.86
N TRP A 4 -56.83 -51.43 20.27
CA TRP A 4 -55.65 -51.42 21.16
C TRP A 4 -54.96 -52.72 21.64
N PHE A 5 -53.63 -52.57 21.83
CA PHE A 5 -52.60 -53.32 22.61
C PHE A 5 -51.64 -54.30 21.85
N SER A 6 -50.35 -53.96 21.90
CA SER A 6 -49.10 -54.74 21.63
C SER A 6 -48.95 -55.98 22.57
N PRO A 7 -47.96 -56.93 22.48
CA PRO A 7 -46.54 -56.79 22.08
C PRO A 7 -45.77 -58.03 21.50
N GLN A 8 -44.45 -57.85 21.29
CA GLN A 8 -43.29 -58.80 21.36
C GLN A 8 -42.75 -59.59 20.13
N ASN A 9 -41.41 -59.47 19.99
CA ASN A 9 -40.34 -60.38 19.46
C ASN A 9 -40.43 -60.91 18.02
N SER A 10 -39.35 -61.19 17.27
CA SER A 10 -37.89 -61.07 17.43
C SER A 10 -37.25 -61.24 16.04
N ASP A 11 -35.94 -60.95 15.96
CA ASP A 11 -34.97 -61.43 14.95
C ASP A 11 -35.00 -60.79 13.55
N GLU A 12 -34.06 -59.85 13.31
CA GLU A 12 -32.92 -60.13 12.42
C GLU A 12 -31.90 -58.99 12.45
N CYS A 13 -30.69 -59.33 12.88
CA CYS A 13 -29.51 -58.47 12.92
C CYS A 13 -28.87 -58.38 11.53
N HIS A 14 -28.62 -57.16 11.02
CA HIS A 14 -27.53 -56.91 10.06
C HIS A 14 -26.78 -55.65 10.48
N GLY A 15 -25.69 -55.85 11.22
CA GLY A 15 -24.71 -54.82 11.52
C GLY A 15 -23.82 -54.57 10.32
N ILE A 16 -23.81 -53.34 9.81
CA ILE A 16 -22.82 -52.87 8.85
C ILE A 16 -21.66 -52.27 9.64
N ALA A 17 -20.58 -53.04 9.75
CA ALA A 17 -19.32 -52.58 10.30
C ALA A 17 -18.60 -51.66 9.30
N ILE A 18 -18.37 -50.41 9.69
CA ILE A 18 -17.54 -49.47 8.91
C ILE A 18 -16.08 -49.73 9.30
N SER A 19 -15.37 -50.43 8.42
CA SER A 19 -13.95 -50.76 8.52
C SER A 19 -13.07 -49.53 8.30
N THR A 20 -12.50 -48.99 9.36
CA THR A 20 -11.40 -48.00 9.30
C THR A 20 -10.09 -48.70 8.91
N LYS A 21 -9.66 -48.53 7.65
CA LYS A 21 -8.30 -48.87 7.20
C LYS A 21 -7.46 -47.60 7.10
N PRO A 22 -6.24 -47.56 7.67
CA PRO A 22 -5.32 -46.45 7.48
C PRO A 22 -4.68 -46.53 6.09
N LEU A 23 -4.73 -45.44 5.32
CA LEU A 23 -4.01 -45.29 4.06
C LEU A 23 -2.55 -44.94 4.36
N SER A 24 -1.67 -45.90 4.11
CA SER A 24 -0.23 -45.72 3.97
C SER A 24 0.06 -44.99 2.66
N ILE A 25 0.58 -43.76 2.74
CA ILE A 25 1.11 -43.03 1.59
C ILE A 25 2.64 -43.18 1.62
N SER A 26 3.15 -44.00 0.70
CA SER A 26 4.57 -44.17 0.44
C SER A 26 5.16 -42.91 -0.17
N ALA A 27 6.19 -42.36 0.48
CA ALA A 27 7.00 -41.26 -0.03
C ALA A 27 7.83 -41.74 -1.24
N SER A 28 7.55 -41.21 -2.43
CA SER A 28 8.43 -41.31 -3.59
C SER A 28 9.18 -39.99 -3.78
N VAL A 29 10.50 -40.07 -3.59
CA VAL A 29 11.46 -38.98 -3.79
C VAL A 29 11.55 -38.65 -5.28
N VAL A 30 11.24 -37.40 -5.64
CA VAL A 30 11.45 -36.86 -6.99
C VAL A 30 12.59 -35.83 -6.93
N PRO A 31 13.60 -35.89 -7.82
CA PRO A 31 14.72 -34.95 -7.79
C PRO A 31 14.31 -33.55 -8.23
N ILE A 32 14.79 -32.55 -7.48
CA ILE A 32 14.55 -31.12 -7.65
C ILE A 32 15.33 -30.61 -8.87
N THR A 33 14.61 -30.17 -9.90
CA THR A 33 15.13 -29.28 -10.95
C THR A 33 14.58 -27.86 -10.73
N PRO A 34 15.38 -26.81 -10.94
CA PRO A 34 14.97 -25.44 -10.62
C PRO A 34 13.98 -24.90 -11.66
N PRO A 35 12.83 -24.30 -11.27
CA PRO A 35 11.99 -23.61 -12.24
C PRO A 35 12.59 -22.24 -12.60
N SER A 36 12.81 -22.11 -13.90
CA SER A 36 13.06 -20.89 -14.65
C SER A 36 12.14 -19.73 -14.27
N THR A 37 12.71 -18.52 -14.28
CA THR A 37 12.02 -17.23 -14.22
C THR A 37 10.85 -17.15 -15.19
N ASN A 38 9.62 -17.31 -14.69
CA ASN A 38 8.40 -17.04 -15.43
C ASN A 38 8.05 -15.56 -15.34
N ARG A 39 8.46 -14.82 -16.38
CA ARG A 39 8.05 -13.44 -16.65
C ARG A 39 6.67 -13.50 -17.32
N SER A 40 5.58 -13.34 -16.57
CA SER A 40 4.24 -13.25 -17.15
C SER A 40 4.08 -11.93 -17.91
N LEU A 41 4.21 -12.00 -19.23
CA LEU A 41 3.80 -10.97 -20.18
C LEU A 41 2.29 -11.07 -20.37
N SER A 42 1.52 -10.11 -19.86
CA SER A 42 0.14 -9.91 -20.35
C SER A 42 0.13 -8.85 -21.44
N ILE A 43 0.11 -9.35 -22.67
CA ILE A 43 -0.27 -8.64 -23.88
C ILE A 43 -1.76 -8.30 -23.78
N ARG A 44 -2.11 -7.02 -23.83
CA ARG A 44 -3.39 -6.61 -24.43
C ARG A 44 -3.09 -5.63 -25.56
N SER A 45 -3.25 -6.17 -26.77
CA SER A 45 -3.11 -5.53 -28.06
C SER A 45 -4.25 -4.55 -28.34
N ASN A 46 -3.88 -3.40 -28.92
CA ASN A 46 -4.75 -2.41 -29.55
C ASN A 46 -5.75 -3.01 -30.56
N HIS A 47 -6.96 -2.43 -30.61
CA HIS A 47 -7.53 -2.03 -31.90
C HIS A 47 -8.33 -0.72 -31.83
N ARG A 48 -8.09 0.13 -32.84
CA ARG A 48 -8.59 1.49 -33.06
C ARG A 48 -9.97 1.51 -33.75
N ARG A 49 -10.66 2.65 -33.65
CA ARG A 49 -11.22 3.55 -34.73
C ARG A 49 -12.29 4.45 -34.10
N ASN A 50 -12.61 5.68 -34.49
CA ASN A 50 -12.13 6.75 -35.39
C ASN A 50 -13.17 7.88 -35.09
N GLY A 51 -12.85 9.12 -34.74
CA GLY A 51 -12.30 10.17 -35.60
C GLY A 51 -13.06 11.48 -35.32
N SER A 52 -12.37 12.62 -35.34
CA SER A 52 -12.84 13.86 -35.98
C SER A 52 -11.74 14.91 -35.91
N GLN A 53 -11.52 15.51 -37.07
CA GLN A 53 -10.46 16.44 -37.42
C GLN A 53 -10.98 17.85 -37.12
N ASN A 54 -10.23 18.69 -36.39
CA ASN A 54 -10.25 20.10 -36.74
C ASN A 54 -8.97 20.85 -36.40
N ASN A 55 -8.74 21.83 -37.28
CA ASN A 55 -7.50 22.49 -37.64
C ASN A 55 -7.19 23.66 -36.68
N GLY A 56 -5.92 23.86 -36.29
CA GLY A 56 -5.55 25.03 -35.49
C GLY A 56 -4.08 25.12 -35.09
N ALA A 57 -3.35 25.98 -35.80
CA ALA A 57 -2.10 26.63 -35.41
C ALA A 57 -0.85 25.74 -35.19
N SER A 58 -0.04 25.68 -36.23
CA SER A 58 1.39 25.38 -36.21
C SER A 58 2.11 26.28 -35.18
N LYS A 59 2.44 25.72 -34.01
CA LYS A 59 3.55 26.18 -33.17
C LYS A 59 4.64 25.14 -33.28
N ARG A 60 5.77 25.54 -33.86
CA ARG A 60 7.02 24.78 -33.94
C ARG A 60 7.40 24.31 -32.53
N ALA A 61 7.10 23.05 -32.22
CA ALA A 61 7.62 22.38 -31.04
C ALA A 61 9.13 22.24 -31.24
N GLY A 62 9.90 23.14 -30.63
CA GLY A 62 11.34 23.00 -30.53
C GLY A 62 11.64 21.66 -29.87
N PHE A 63 12.52 20.88 -30.51
CA PHE A 63 13.12 19.71 -29.88
C PHE A 63 13.85 20.17 -28.62
N SER A 64 13.22 20.01 -27.46
CA SER A 64 13.83 20.28 -26.17
C SER A 64 14.87 19.20 -25.90
N PHE A 65 16.14 19.53 -26.16
CA PHE A 65 17.31 18.72 -25.80
C PHE A 65 17.52 18.60 -24.27
N ASN A 66 16.65 19.21 -23.45
CA ASN A 66 16.68 19.05 -21.98
C ASN A 66 16.20 17.67 -21.50
N SER A 67 15.62 16.85 -22.38
CA SER A 67 15.25 15.46 -22.07
C SER A 67 16.43 14.47 -22.18
N LEU A 68 17.56 14.87 -22.77
CA LEU A 68 18.73 14.00 -22.96
C LEU A 68 19.76 14.08 -21.82
N ARG A 69 19.61 15.04 -20.90
CA ARG A 69 20.47 15.18 -19.69
C ARG A 69 19.79 14.74 -18.40
N GLY A 70 18.57 14.21 -18.47
CA GLY A 70 17.77 13.87 -17.29
C GLY A 70 17.44 12.40 -17.21
N ASN A 71 18.43 11.51 -17.10
CA ASN A 71 18.21 10.16 -16.54
C ASN A 71 19.47 9.35 -16.23
N VAL A 72 20.51 9.99 -15.67
CA VAL A 72 21.58 9.23 -14.97
C VAL A 72 21.07 8.79 -13.59
N GLN A 73 19.85 8.27 -13.55
CA GLN A 73 19.33 7.59 -12.37
C GLN A 73 19.54 6.09 -12.62
N PRO A 74 20.10 5.35 -11.65
CA PRO A 74 20.31 3.91 -11.76
C PRO A 74 19.04 3.20 -12.19
N GLU A 75 19.16 2.21 -13.06
CA GLU A 75 18.01 1.54 -13.69
C GLU A 75 17.04 0.90 -12.68
N LEU A 76 17.59 0.37 -11.58
CA LEU A 76 16.84 -0.23 -10.49
C LEU A 76 16.03 0.81 -9.69
N SER A 77 16.65 1.91 -9.27
CA SER A 77 15.95 3.01 -8.59
C SER A 77 14.85 3.66 -9.45
N ARG A 78 14.99 3.68 -10.79
CA ARG A 78 13.94 4.11 -11.72
C ARG A 78 12.73 3.18 -11.71
N LYS A 79 12.93 1.87 -11.56
CA LYS A 79 11.83 0.89 -11.47
C LYS A 79 11.06 1.08 -10.16
N LEU A 80 11.76 1.16 -9.03
CA LEU A 80 11.13 1.38 -7.73
C LEU A 80 10.42 2.74 -7.66
N TYR A 81 11.01 3.79 -8.24
CA TYR A 81 10.35 5.09 -8.37
C TYR A 81 9.03 5.01 -9.13
N LYS A 82 8.95 4.21 -10.21
CA LYS A 82 7.69 4.00 -10.94
C LYS A 82 6.63 3.33 -10.06
N ILE A 83 7.01 2.35 -9.24
CA ILE A 83 6.10 1.69 -8.29
C ILE A 83 5.55 2.71 -7.30
N ILE A 84 6.42 3.45 -6.62
CA ILE A 84 6.05 4.51 -5.66
C ILE A 84 5.14 5.57 -6.30
N LYS A 85 5.34 5.88 -7.58
CA LYS A 85 4.49 6.82 -8.31
C LYS A 85 3.11 6.21 -8.61
N SER A 86 3.05 4.96 -9.03
CA SER A 86 1.79 4.26 -9.28
C SER A 86 0.96 4.09 -8.01
N GLU A 87 1.59 3.77 -6.87
CA GLU A 87 0.91 3.71 -5.57
C GLU A 87 0.29 5.05 -5.17
N ASN A 88 0.94 6.18 -5.47
CA ASN A 88 0.34 7.49 -5.24
C ASN A 88 -0.94 7.70 -6.05
N ASN A 89 -1.02 7.15 -7.26
CA ASN A 89 -2.25 7.23 -8.05
C ASN A 89 -3.34 6.33 -7.46
N LEU A 90 -2.95 5.17 -6.91
CA LEU A 90 -3.86 4.26 -6.23
C LEU A 90 -4.44 4.89 -4.95
N ILE A 91 -3.59 5.50 -4.11
CA ILE A 91 -4.00 6.24 -2.91
C ILE A 91 -5.04 7.31 -3.27
N ASN A 92 -4.74 8.17 -4.25
CA ASN A 92 -5.67 9.20 -4.70
C ASN A 92 -7.01 8.61 -5.23
N ALA A 93 -6.98 7.43 -5.83
CA ALA A 93 -8.17 6.75 -6.31
C ALA A 93 -9.05 6.25 -5.14
N HIS A 94 -8.43 5.71 -4.08
CA HIS A 94 -9.14 5.31 -2.87
C HIS A 94 -9.71 6.51 -2.10
N GLU A 95 -8.94 7.59 -1.93
CA GLU A 95 -9.45 8.85 -1.34
C GLU A 95 -10.66 9.40 -2.12
N THR A 96 -10.57 9.37 -3.45
CA THR A 96 -11.69 9.82 -4.30
C THR A 96 -12.89 8.89 -4.16
N ALA A 97 -12.68 7.58 -4.14
CA ALA A 97 -13.76 6.61 -3.94
C ALA A 97 -14.46 6.81 -2.58
N GLY A 98 -13.70 7.07 -1.50
CA GLY A 98 -14.25 7.41 -0.18
C GLY A 98 -15.14 8.65 -0.23
N ARG A 99 -14.63 9.76 -0.78
CA ARG A 99 -15.40 11.01 -0.93
C ARG A 99 -16.68 10.85 -1.76
N GLU A 100 -16.58 10.17 -2.91
CA GLU A 100 -17.74 9.89 -3.76
C GLU A 100 -18.77 9.02 -3.04
N ARG A 101 -18.32 8.03 -2.25
CA ARG A 101 -19.21 7.19 -1.44
C ARG A 101 -20.01 8.00 -0.43
N THR A 102 -19.37 8.93 0.28
CA THR A 102 -20.03 9.83 1.23
C THR A 102 -20.98 10.80 0.50
N SER A 103 -20.61 11.30 -0.68
CA SER A 103 -21.53 12.13 -1.48
C SER A 103 -22.79 11.36 -1.90
N ILE A 104 -22.62 10.11 -2.36
CA ILE A 104 -23.74 9.22 -2.71
C ILE A 104 -24.62 8.95 -1.47
N ALA A 105 -24.02 8.79 -0.29
CA ALA A 105 -24.75 8.60 0.95
C ALA A 105 -25.68 9.79 1.26
N THR A 106 -25.17 11.02 1.17
CA THR A 106 -25.99 12.24 1.35
C THR A 106 -27.12 12.32 0.34
N GLN A 107 -26.80 12.11 -0.94
CA GLN A 107 -27.81 12.14 -2.03
C GLN A 107 -28.91 11.09 -1.83
N LEU A 108 -28.56 9.90 -1.32
CA LEU A 108 -29.51 8.84 -1.04
C LEU A 108 -30.50 9.25 0.06
N SER A 109 -30.01 9.82 1.16
CA SER A 109 -30.86 10.31 2.26
C SER A 109 -31.79 11.43 1.78
N GLU A 110 -31.25 12.41 1.04
CA GLU A 110 -32.04 13.52 0.48
C GLU A 110 -33.12 13.05 -0.50
N TRP A 111 -32.79 12.10 -1.37
CA TRP A 111 -33.76 11.51 -2.29
C TRP A 111 -34.86 10.76 -1.54
N GLY A 112 -34.49 9.98 -0.53
CA GLY A 112 -35.42 9.20 0.28
C GLY A 112 -36.47 10.05 0.99
N GLU A 113 -36.07 11.20 1.52
CA GLU A 113 -36.99 12.16 2.15
C GLU A 113 -38.06 12.66 1.15
N GLN A 114 -37.71 12.84 -0.12
CA GLN A 114 -38.60 13.35 -1.16
C GLN A 114 -39.61 12.31 -1.69
N THR A 115 -39.47 11.04 -1.32
CA THR A 115 -40.36 9.96 -1.79
C THR A 115 -41.77 10.04 -1.21
N ASN A 116 -41.96 10.77 -0.11
CA ASN A 116 -43.18 10.75 0.70
C ASN A 116 -43.57 9.35 1.21
N ASP A 117 -42.62 8.41 1.27
CA ASP A 117 -42.78 7.10 1.87
C ASP A 117 -41.94 7.03 3.14
N ALA A 118 -42.60 6.89 4.30
CA ALA A 118 -41.95 6.90 5.60
C ALA A 118 -40.95 5.75 5.79
N ALA A 119 -41.21 4.58 5.19
CA ALA A 119 -40.33 3.43 5.29
C ALA A 119 -39.08 3.63 4.40
N VAL A 120 -39.29 4.12 3.17
CA VAL A 120 -38.18 4.42 2.25
C VAL A 120 -37.30 5.51 2.84
N SER A 121 -37.89 6.61 3.34
CA SER A 121 -37.18 7.74 3.95
C SER A 121 -36.30 7.31 5.12
N ASP A 122 -36.82 6.54 6.09
CA ASP A 122 -36.01 6.10 7.23
C ASP A 122 -34.93 5.10 6.81
N VAL A 123 -35.26 4.10 5.98
CA VAL A 123 -34.28 3.08 5.55
C VAL A 123 -33.17 3.71 4.70
N SER A 124 -33.49 4.61 3.77
CA SER A 124 -32.47 5.30 2.96
C SER A 124 -31.55 6.17 3.81
N ASP A 125 -32.07 6.83 4.84
CA ASP A 125 -31.25 7.63 5.76
C ASP A 125 -30.25 6.75 6.52
N LYS A 126 -30.71 5.62 7.07
CA LYS A 126 -29.82 4.69 7.80
C LYS A 126 -28.84 3.97 6.86
N VAL A 127 -29.25 3.64 5.64
CA VAL A 127 -28.33 3.14 4.61
C VAL A 127 -27.29 4.21 4.26
N GLY A 128 -27.68 5.48 4.18
CA GLY A 128 -26.76 6.61 4.04
C GLY A 128 -25.67 6.59 5.11
N VAL A 129 -26.02 6.41 6.39
CA VAL A 129 -25.03 6.29 7.48
C VAL A 129 -24.03 5.14 7.23
N ILE A 130 -24.50 3.96 6.85
CA ILE A 130 -23.63 2.81 6.52
C ILE A 130 -22.73 3.11 5.31
N LEU A 131 -23.25 3.81 4.29
CA LEU A 131 -22.48 4.19 3.11
C LEU A 131 -21.39 5.21 3.45
N SER A 132 -21.69 6.21 4.29
CA SER A 132 -20.71 7.19 4.77
C SER A 132 -19.58 6.51 5.54
N GLU A 133 -19.90 5.61 6.46
CA GLU A 133 -18.90 4.84 7.21
C GLU A 133 -18.04 3.96 6.30
N LEU A 134 -18.62 3.34 5.26
CA LEU A 134 -17.84 2.65 4.23
C LEU A 134 -16.87 3.58 3.49
N GLY A 135 -17.24 4.86 3.30
CA GLY A 135 -16.39 5.89 2.73
C GLY A 135 -15.22 6.26 3.65
N GLU A 136 -15.49 6.40 4.95
CA GLU A 136 -14.46 6.67 5.96
C GLU A 136 -13.44 5.53 6.09
N GLN A 137 -13.91 4.26 6.06
CA GLN A 137 -13.00 3.11 6.02
C GLN A 137 -12.11 3.09 4.76
N GLU A 138 -12.59 3.61 3.63
CA GLU A 138 -11.81 3.73 2.40
C GLU A 138 -10.72 4.81 2.50
N GLU A 139 -11.01 5.93 3.15
CA GLU A 139 -10.05 7.00 3.42
C GLU A 139 -8.97 6.55 4.42
N GLN A 140 -9.35 5.85 5.49
CA GLN A 140 -8.40 5.27 6.43
C GLN A 140 -7.45 4.27 5.75
N TYR A 141 -7.96 3.44 4.83
CA TYR A 141 -7.12 2.54 4.04
C TYR A 141 -6.16 3.29 3.11
N ALA A 142 -6.60 4.38 2.48
CA ALA A 142 -5.74 5.22 1.65
C ALA A 142 -4.57 5.81 2.46
N HIS A 143 -4.80 6.20 3.71
CA HIS A 143 -3.73 6.63 4.63
C HIS A 143 -2.73 5.50 4.92
N SER A 144 -3.20 4.31 5.26
CA SER A 144 -2.32 3.15 5.52
C SER A 144 -1.51 2.75 4.28
N LEU A 145 -2.06 2.90 3.07
CA LEU A 145 -1.30 2.71 1.82
C LEU A 145 -0.18 3.75 1.65
N ASP A 146 -0.37 5.01 2.05
CA ASP A 146 0.72 6.00 1.98
C ASP A 146 1.82 5.74 3.01
N ASP A 147 1.48 5.19 4.17
CA ASP A 147 2.46 4.73 5.17
C ASP A 147 3.34 3.59 4.61
N ALA A 148 2.71 2.55 4.05
CA ALA A 148 3.42 1.43 3.39
C ALA A 148 4.30 1.93 2.23
N ARG A 149 3.78 2.85 1.42
CA ARG A 149 4.55 3.55 0.37
C ARG A 149 5.71 4.36 0.94
N GLY A 150 5.57 4.94 2.13
CA GLY A 150 6.63 5.59 2.89
C GLY A 150 7.84 4.67 3.11
N VAL A 151 7.58 3.41 3.48
CA VAL A 151 8.60 2.37 3.65
C VAL A 151 9.33 2.07 2.34
N LEU A 152 8.63 2.01 1.20
CA LEU A 152 9.25 1.81 -0.12
C LEU A 152 10.12 3.00 -0.55
N LYS A 153 9.75 4.24 -0.18
CA LYS A 153 10.62 5.42 -0.39
C LYS A 153 11.95 5.26 0.36
N HIS A 154 11.97 4.61 1.51
CA HIS A 154 13.20 4.33 2.25
C HIS A 154 14.15 3.44 1.43
N ILE A 155 13.65 2.33 0.85
CA ILE A 155 14.46 1.44 -0.01
C ILE A 155 15.10 2.23 -1.15
N ARG A 156 14.30 3.06 -1.85
CA ARG A 156 14.78 3.91 -2.95
C ARG A 156 15.86 4.89 -2.48
N ASN A 157 15.71 5.49 -1.30
CA ASN A 157 16.68 6.43 -0.76
C ASN A 157 18.01 5.74 -0.41
N THR A 158 17.95 4.55 0.19
CA THR A 158 19.13 3.71 0.45
C THR A 158 19.83 3.30 -0.85
N GLU A 159 19.08 2.92 -1.88
CA GLU A 159 19.68 2.59 -3.17
C GLU A 159 20.39 3.80 -3.78
N LYS A 160 19.80 4.99 -3.65
CA LYS A 160 20.40 6.25 -4.11
C LYS A 160 21.68 6.57 -3.35
N SER A 161 21.75 6.31 -2.03
CA SER A 161 22.95 6.58 -1.22
C SER A 161 24.11 5.62 -1.49
N VAL A 162 23.86 4.45 -2.09
CA VAL A 162 24.91 3.48 -2.48
C VAL A 162 25.56 3.83 -3.83
N GLN A 163 24.90 4.62 -4.69
CA GLN A 163 25.46 4.96 -6.01
C GLN A 163 26.85 5.61 -5.99
N PRO A 164 27.17 6.56 -5.09
CA PRO A 164 28.50 7.14 -5.04
C PRO A 164 29.62 6.11 -4.81
N SER A 165 29.35 5.03 -4.07
CA SER A 165 30.31 3.95 -3.85
C SER A 165 30.54 3.12 -5.13
N ARG A 166 29.46 2.82 -5.87
CA ARG A 166 29.53 2.15 -7.19
C ARG A 166 30.32 2.99 -8.19
N ASP A 167 29.94 4.25 -8.34
CA ASP A 167 30.54 5.20 -9.27
C ASP A 167 32.02 5.46 -8.93
N GLY A 168 32.36 5.54 -7.64
CA GLY A 168 33.74 5.71 -7.18
C GLY A 168 34.64 4.53 -7.55
N LYS A 169 34.16 3.30 -7.31
CA LYS A 169 34.87 2.07 -7.67
C LYS A 169 35.07 1.96 -9.19
N ASP A 170 34.03 2.21 -9.97
CA ASP A 170 34.08 2.15 -11.44
C ASP A 170 35.04 3.21 -12.01
N LYS A 171 35.02 4.43 -11.44
CA LYS A 171 35.94 5.52 -11.85
C LYS A 171 37.42 5.16 -11.61
N ILE A 172 37.75 4.57 -10.46
CA ILE A 172 39.13 4.15 -10.17
C ILE A 172 39.56 3.04 -11.14
N ALA A 173 38.67 2.08 -11.44
CA ALA A 173 38.93 1.02 -12.41
C ALA A 173 39.21 1.58 -13.82
N ASP A 174 38.44 2.57 -14.27
CA ASP A 174 38.65 3.25 -15.55
C ASP A 174 39.97 4.03 -15.59
N GLU A 175 40.34 4.71 -14.49
CA GLU A 175 41.64 5.39 -14.36
C GLU A 175 42.81 4.41 -14.46
N ILE A 176 42.70 3.23 -13.82
CA ILE A 176 43.69 2.15 -13.93
C ILE A 176 43.79 1.66 -15.38
N ALA A 177 42.66 1.37 -16.03
CA ALA A 177 42.66 0.87 -17.41
C ALA A 177 43.31 1.88 -18.37
N LYS A 178 42.96 3.16 -18.23
CA LYS A 178 43.52 4.25 -19.03
C LYS A 178 45.02 4.44 -18.78
N LEU A 179 45.47 4.36 -17.53
CA LEU A 179 46.88 4.49 -17.18
C LEU A 179 47.69 3.28 -17.68
N LYS A 180 47.15 2.07 -17.56
CA LYS A 180 47.75 0.84 -18.11
C LYS A 180 47.97 0.91 -19.62
N MET A 181 47.04 1.51 -20.37
CA MET A 181 47.18 1.67 -21.83
C MET A 181 48.23 2.72 -22.23
N LYS A 182 48.42 3.78 -21.43
CA LYS A 182 49.31 4.90 -21.77
C LYS A 182 50.72 4.74 -21.22
N GLU A 183 50.82 4.33 -19.96
CA GLU A 183 52.07 4.32 -19.18
C GLU A 183 52.11 3.08 -18.27
N PRO A 184 52.36 1.88 -18.83
CA PRO A 184 52.27 0.62 -18.11
C PRO A 184 53.31 0.46 -16.97
N GLN A 185 54.36 1.27 -16.95
CA GLN A 185 55.39 1.25 -15.90
C GLN A 185 55.26 2.40 -14.88
N SER A 186 54.13 3.12 -14.88
CA SER A 186 53.93 4.23 -13.95
C SER A 186 53.80 3.73 -12.51
N ALA A 187 54.59 4.29 -11.58
CA ALA A 187 54.49 3.97 -10.15
C ALA A 187 53.12 4.32 -9.54
N ARG A 188 52.37 5.23 -10.17
CA ARG A 188 51.00 5.61 -9.79
C ARG A 188 49.99 4.46 -9.95
N LEU A 189 50.30 3.48 -10.79
CA LEU A 189 49.47 2.30 -11.02
C LEU A 189 49.30 1.47 -9.75
N VAL A 190 50.38 1.28 -8.97
CA VAL A 190 50.34 0.54 -7.69
C VAL A 190 49.45 1.24 -6.66
N VAL A 191 49.49 2.58 -6.62
CA VAL A 191 48.65 3.37 -5.73
C VAL A 191 47.17 3.23 -6.10
N LEU A 192 46.84 3.40 -7.39
CA LEU A 192 45.46 3.26 -7.87
C LEU A 192 44.92 1.84 -7.66
N GLU A 193 45.75 0.80 -7.84
CA GLU A 193 45.35 -0.59 -7.54
C GLU A 193 45.01 -0.79 -6.06
N GLN A 194 45.80 -0.21 -5.15
CA GLN A 194 45.50 -0.26 -3.72
C GLN A 194 44.22 0.54 -3.37
N GLU A 195 44.01 1.68 -4.02
CA GLU A 195 42.77 2.46 -3.90
C GLU A 195 41.55 1.69 -4.43
N LEU A 196 41.71 0.94 -5.53
CA LEU A 196 40.65 0.09 -6.07
C LEU A 196 40.26 -1.00 -5.08
N VAL A 197 41.23 -1.70 -4.48
CA VAL A 197 40.96 -2.74 -3.46
C VAL A 197 40.18 -2.15 -2.28
N ARG A 198 40.52 -0.93 -1.86
CA ARG A 198 39.77 -0.21 -0.81
C ARG A 198 38.35 0.11 -1.26
N ALA A 199 38.18 0.69 -2.45
CA ALA A 199 36.87 1.04 -2.99
C ALA A 199 35.98 -0.19 -3.21
N GLU A 200 36.55 -1.33 -3.60
CA GLU A 200 35.84 -2.61 -3.73
C GLU A 200 35.32 -3.09 -2.37
N ALA A 201 36.14 -3.03 -1.32
CA ALA A 201 35.72 -3.39 0.03
C ALA A 201 34.60 -2.48 0.54
N GLU A 202 34.70 -1.17 0.35
CA GLU A 202 33.66 -0.21 0.71
C GLU A 202 32.35 -0.48 -0.07
N ASN A 203 32.44 -0.76 -1.37
CA ASN A 203 31.28 -1.11 -2.20
C ASN A 203 30.65 -2.43 -1.77
N LEU A 204 31.43 -3.45 -1.39
CA LEU A 204 30.88 -4.72 -0.88
C LEU A 204 30.06 -4.51 0.41
N VAL A 205 30.53 -3.67 1.32
CA VAL A 205 29.79 -3.34 2.55
C VAL A 205 28.50 -2.59 2.21
N ALA A 206 28.58 -1.59 1.34
CA ALA A 206 27.41 -0.80 0.93
C ALA A 206 26.34 -1.65 0.22
N GLU A 207 26.73 -2.59 -0.65
CA GLU A 207 25.81 -3.51 -1.32
C GLU A 207 25.17 -4.51 -0.35
N ALA A 208 25.94 -5.02 0.62
CA ALA A 208 25.41 -5.90 1.65
C ALA A 208 24.36 -5.16 2.52
N GLN A 209 24.64 -3.91 2.90
CA GLN A 209 23.70 -3.06 3.63
C GLN A 209 22.43 -2.79 2.82
N LEU A 210 22.56 -2.39 1.55
CA LEU A 210 21.42 -2.19 0.65
C LEU A 210 20.55 -3.45 0.58
N THR A 211 21.17 -4.60 0.44
CA THR A 211 20.48 -5.89 0.35
C THR A 211 19.70 -6.20 1.62
N ASN A 212 20.30 -6.00 2.80
CA ASN A 212 19.65 -6.25 4.08
C ASN A 212 18.47 -5.30 4.31
N ILE A 213 18.69 -3.99 4.09
CA ILE A 213 17.65 -2.98 4.23
C ILE A 213 16.51 -3.24 3.25
N THR A 214 16.81 -3.58 1.99
CA THR A 214 15.79 -3.87 0.98
C THR A 214 14.91 -5.04 1.41
N ARG A 215 15.49 -6.14 1.92
CA ARG A 215 14.70 -7.28 2.40
C ARG A 215 13.82 -6.92 3.58
N GLN A 216 14.39 -6.23 4.57
CA GLN A 216 13.68 -5.82 5.78
C GLN A 216 12.51 -4.89 5.44
N LYS A 217 12.77 -3.83 4.67
CA LYS A 217 11.78 -2.80 4.36
C LYS A 217 10.75 -3.27 3.34
N LEU A 218 11.10 -4.19 2.44
CA LEU A 218 10.13 -4.80 1.54
C LEU A 218 9.11 -5.63 2.33
N LYS A 219 9.60 -6.43 3.29
CA LYS A 219 8.76 -7.22 4.18
C LYS A 219 7.84 -6.29 5.00
N GLU A 220 8.40 -5.29 5.65
CA GLU A 220 7.67 -4.30 6.45
C GLU A 220 6.59 -3.56 5.64
N ALA A 221 6.90 -3.10 4.42
CA ALA A 221 5.95 -2.38 3.58
C ALA A 221 4.72 -3.23 3.24
N TYR A 222 4.94 -4.46 2.79
CA TYR A 222 3.84 -5.34 2.38
C TYR A 222 3.13 -6.01 3.55
N GLU A 223 3.78 -6.22 4.69
CA GLU A 223 3.09 -6.58 5.93
C GLU A 223 2.09 -5.49 6.33
N ALA A 224 2.50 -4.21 6.29
CA ALA A 224 1.62 -3.10 6.59
C ALA A 224 0.46 -2.97 5.57
N GLU A 225 0.74 -3.06 4.26
CA GLU A 225 -0.28 -3.00 3.21
C GLU A 225 -1.31 -4.13 3.33
N PHE A 226 -0.85 -5.38 3.55
CA PHE A 226 -1.76 -6.51 3.67
C PHE A 226 -2.56 -6.49 4.96
N ALA A 227 -1.96 -6.08 6.09
CA ALA A 227 -2.71 -5.87 7.33
C ALA A 227 -3.82 -4.83 7.16
N ALA A 228 -3.52 -3.69 6.53
CA ALA A 228 -4.51 -2.66 6.23
C ALA A 228 -5.61 -3.16 5.27
N THR A 229 -5.24 -4.01 4.31
CA THR A 229 -6.19 -4.63 3.37
C THR A 229 -7.17 -5.56 4.08
N ILE A 230 -6.66 -6.39 5.00
CA ILE A 230 -7.46 -7.32 5.82
C ILE A 230 -8.42 -6.53 6.70
N GLU A 231 -7.91 -5.54 7.45
CA GLU A 231 -8.72 -4.66 8.30
C GLU A 231 -9.86 -4.01 7.53
N ARG A 232 -9.54 -3.39 6.37
CA ARG A 232 -10.54 -2.79 5.49
C ARG A 232 -11.61 -3.80 5.09
N ALA A 233 -11.21 -4.97 4.61
CA ALA A 233 -12.15 -5.98 4.12
C ALA A 233 -13.10 -6.44 5.23
N GLU A 234 -12.59 -6.72 6.42
CA GLU A 234 -13.36 -7.22 7.55
C GLU A 234 -14.36 -6.18 8.07
N LYS A 235 -13.92 -4.92 8.23
CA LYS A 235 -14.82 -3.82 8.62
C LYS A 235 -15.90 -3.56 7.56
N GLN A 236 -15.54 -3.59 6.27
CA GLN A 236 -16.52 -3.47 5.19
C GLN A 236 -17.53 -4.63 5.18
N ILE A 237 -17.12 -5.85 5.53
CA ILE A 237 -18.03 -7.00 5.68
C ILE A 237 -19.04 -6.76 6.80
N ILE A 238 -18.61 -6.24 7.96
CA ILE A 238 -19.50 -5.90 9.09
C ILE A 238 -20.56 -4.89 8.62
N LEU A 239 -20.12 -3.78 8.02
CA LEU A 239 -21.00 -2.72 7.52
C LEU A 239 -21.98 -3.22 6.46
N ALA A 240 -21.50 -4.01 5.49
CA ALA A 240 -22.36 -4.57 4.44
C ALA A 240 -23.43 -5.52 5.00
N LYS A 241 -23.12 -6.30 6.04
CA LYS A 241 -24.09 -7.18 6.70
C LYS A 241 -25.20 -6.37 7.37
N HIS A 242 -24.85 -5.32 8.11
CA HIS A 242 -25.85 -4.45 8.76
C HIS A 242 -26.63 -3.62 7.74
N GLY A 243 -25.99 -3.14 6.68
CA GLY A 243 -26.67 -2.50 5.54
C GLY A 243 -27.74 -3.41 4.93
N ARG A 244 -27.46 -4.70 4.74
CA ARG A 244 -28.47 -5.68 4.29
C ARG A 244 -29.57 -5.90 5.31
N ARG A 245 -29.26 -5.88 6.61
CA ARG A 245 -30.25 -6.00 7.69
C ARG A 245 -31.23 -4.82 7.70
N LEU A 246 -30.77 -3.60 7.39
CA LEU A 246 -31.64 -2.43 7.20
C LEU A 246 -32.63 -2.65 6.06
N LEU A 247 -32.19 -3.20 4.93
CA LEU A 247 -33.06 -3.44 3.78
C LEU A 247 -34.21 -4.43 4.09
N HIS A 248 -34.01 -5.38 5.00
CA HIS A 248 -35.08 -6.29 5.43
C HIS A 248 -36.20 -5.61 6.24
N LEU A 249 -36.05 -4.34 6.62
CA LEU A 249 -37.12 -3.55 7.25
C LEU A 249 -38.09 -2.94 6.24
N LEU A 250 -37.79 -3.03 4.95
CA LEU A 250 -38.62 -2.52 3.88
C LEU A 250 -39.54 -3.63 3.36
N ASP A 251 -40.85 -3.41 3.43
CA ASP A 251 -41.84 -4.30 2.83
C ASP A 251 -41.97 -4.01 1.33
N ASP A 252 -41.56 -4.97 0.51
CA ASP A 252 -41.61 -4.91 -0.95
C ASP A 252 -42.89 -5.47 -1.56
N THR A 253 -43.87 -5.85 -0.71
CA THR A 253 -45.17 -6.36 -1.18
C THR A 253 -45.87 -5.31 -2.07
N PRO A 254 -46.25 -5.67 -3.31
CA PRO A 254 -46.97 -4.76 -4.19
C PRO A 254 -48.34 -4.38 -3.61
N VAL A 255 -48.70 -3.09 -3.74
CA VAL A 255 -50.02 -2.59 -3.33
C VAL A 255 -50.92 -2.46 -4.54
N VAL A 256 -52.19 -2.84 -4.37
CA VAL A 256 -53.22 -2.71 -5.42
C VAL A 256 -53.53 -1.22 -5.63
N PRO A 257 -53.68 -0.74 -6.88
CA PRO A 257 -54.04 0.65 -7.12
C PRO A 257 -55.31 1.06 -6.37
N GLY A 258 -55.20 2.07 -5.50
CA GLY A 258 -56.30 2.58 -4.67
C GLY A 258 -56.23 2.16 -3.19
N ASP A 259 -55.42 1.14 -2.87
CA ASP A 259 -55.15 0.74 -1.48
C ASP A 259 -54.00 1.56 -0.89
N GLU A 260 -54.04 1.76 0.44
CA GLU A 260 -52.96 2.42 1.18
C GLU A 260 -51.89 1.41 1.61
N ARG A 261 -50.62 1.86 1.65
CA ARG A 261 -49.54 1.06 2.23
C ARG A 261 -49.71 0.92 3.75
N PRO A 262 -49.28 -0.21 4.35
CA PRO A 262 -49.20 -0.34 5.79
C PRO A 262 -48.32 0.75 6.43
N THR A 263 -48.68 1.16 7.65
CA THR A 263 -47.90 2.15 8.39
C THR A 263 -46.52 1.60 8.77
N TYR A 264 -45.48 2.41 8.61
CA TYR A 264 -44.12 2.06 8.98
C TYR A 264 -43.90 2.08 10.50
N HIS A 265 -43.40 0.99 11.08
CA HIS A 265 -43.14 0.86 12.52
C HIS A 265 -41.69 0.46 12.88
N HIS A 266 -40.79 0.31 11.92
CA HIS A 266 -39.44 -0.23 12.16
C HIS A 266 -38.38 0.81 12.54
N ALA A 267 -38.75 2.08 12.76
CA ALA A 267 -37.78 3.15 13.00
C ALA A 267 -36.84 2.91 14.21
N GLN A 268 -37.37 2.32 15.30
CA GLN A 268 -36.54 1.98 16.45
C GLN A 268 -35.58 0.81 16.14
N GLN A 269 -36.05 -0.16 15.38
CA GLN A 269 -35.25 -1.31 14.96
C GLN A 269 -34.13 -0.88 14.00
N ALA A 270 -34.41 0.05 13.08
CA ALA A 270 -33.41 0.62 12.16
C ALA A 270 -32.28 1.33 12.92
N ARG A 271 -32.62 2.13 13.94
CA ARG A 271 -31.62 2.74 14.84
C ARG A 271 -30.80 1.70 15.60
N GLN A 272 -31.44 0.64 16.11
CA GLN A 272 -30.70 -0.42 16.80
C GLN A 272 -29.70 -1.11 15.88
N ILE A 273 -30.02 -1.30 14.59
CA ILE A 273 -29.07 -1.88 13.63
C ILE A 273 -27.81 -1.02 13.48
N LEU A 274 -27.94 0.31 13.50
CA LEU A 274 -26.77 1.19 13.47
C LEU A 274 -25.93 1.07 14.75
N ASN A 275 -26.57 1.03 15.92
CA ASN A 275 -25.85 0.82 17.19
C ASN A 275 -25.11 -0.53 17.19
N ASP A 276 -25.75 -1.59 16.70
CA ASP A 276 -25.12 -2.91 16.58
C ASP A 276 -23.92 -2.86 15.62
N ALA A 277 -24.00 -2.08 14.52
CA ALA A 277 -22.88 -1.89 13.60
C ALA A 277 -21.71 -1.13 14.24
N GLU A 278 -22.00 -0.07 15.01
CA GLU A 278 -20.99 0.69 15.76
C GLU A 278 -20.30 -0.19 16.80
N ASP A 279 -21.06 -0.97 17.58
CA ASP A 279 -20.52 -1.88 18.58
C ASP A 279 -19.65 -2.98 17.93
N ASP A 280 -20.11 -3.61 16.84
CA ASP A 280 -19.32 -4.62 16.12
C ASP A 280 -18.03 -4.04 15.52
N LEU A 281 -18.06 -2.80 15.01
CA LEU A 281 -16.86 -2.11 14.52
C LEU A 281 -15.90 -1.76 15.65
N ARG A 282 -16.41 -1.31 16.80
CA ARG A 282 -15.60 -0.98 17.98
C ARG A 282 -14.94 -2.22 18.57
N ASP A 283 -15.64 -3.34 18.54
CA ASP A 283 -15.20 -4.62 19.10
C ASP A 283 -14.30 -5.40 18.12
N TRP A 284 -14.26 -5.03 16.83
CA TRP A 284 -13.34 -5.60 15.86
C TRP A 284 -11.89 -5.50 16.32
N ARG A 285 -11.14 -6.59 16.14
CA ARG A 285 -9.70 -6.68 16.40
C ARG A 285 -9.05 -7.48 15.28
N PRO A 286 -7.79 -7.17 14.92
CA PRO A 286 -7.04 -7.99 13.97
C PRO A 286 -7.00 -9.45 14.46
N GLU A 287 -7.26 -10.39 13.56
CA GLU A 287 -7.03 -11.81 13.84
C GLU A 287 -5.53 -12.02 14.09
N GLN A 288 -5.18 -12.83 15.10
CA GLN A 288 -3.78 -13.18 15.31
C GLN A 288 -3.38 -14.19 14.25
N ASP A 289 -2.62 -13.74 13.26
CA ASP A 289 -2.07 -14.59 12.23
C ASP A 289 -1.07 -15.61 12.83
N ASP A 290 -1.33 -16.89 12.62
CA ASP A 290 -0.40 -18.02 12.88
C ASP A 290 0.83 -18.00 11.95
N PHE A 291 0.96 -16.99 11.06
CA PHE A 291 2.08 -16.84 10.13
C PHE A 291 3.42 -16.45 10.77
N ASN A 292 3.48 -16.37 12.10
CA ASN A 292 4.75 -16.41 12.85
C ASN A 292 5.41 -17.79 12.72
N ALA A 293 5.83 -18.13 11.50
CA ALA A 293 6.79 -19.19 11.25
C ALA A 293 8.03 -18.91 12.11
N ALA A 294 8.45 -19.97 12.81
CA ALA A 294 9.41 -19.99 13.91
C ALA A 294 10.55 -18.95 13.80
N PRO A 295 10.98 -18.35 14.93
CA PRO A 295 12.21 -17.58 14.95
C PRO A 295 13.30 -18.52 14.44
N SER A 296 13.83 -18.26 13.24
CA SER A 296 15.03 -18.92 12.77
C SER A 296 16.06 -18.72 13.87
N GLU A 297 16.49 -19.82 14.52
CA GLU A 297 17.54 -19.80 15.53
C GLU A 297 18.79 -19.13 14.94
N SER A 298 18.93 -17.83 15.17
CA SER A 298 20.18 -17.14 14.98
C SER A 298 21.00 -17.43 16.23
N VAL A 299 22.05 -18.21 16.01
CA VAL A 299 23.09 -18.51 17.00
C VAL A 299 23.54 -17.20 17.64
N SER A 300 23.26 -17.08 18.92
CA SER A 300 23.68 -15.98 19.76
C SER A 300 25.19 -16.02 19.96
N ASN A 301 25.86 -14.91 19.61
CA ASN A 301 27.08 -14.51 20.28
C ASN A 301 27.27 -13.00 20.12
N THR A 302 26.78 -12.22 21.08
CA THR A 302 27.58 -11.45 22.04
C THR A 302 26.76 -10.34 22.68
N ARG A 303 27.07 -10.14 23.95
CA ARG A 303 26.36 -9.37 24.97
C ARG A 303 26.80 -7.90 24.90
N GLY A 304 25.86 -6.97 24.85
CA GLY A 304 26.15 -5.53 24.92
C GLY A 304 24.90 -4.68 25.08
N THR A 305 24.76 -4.11 26.27
CA THR A 305 23.88 -3.07 26.82
C THR A 305 22.94 -2.32 25.85
N GLN A 306 21.65 -2.30 26.22
CA GLN A 306 20.62 -1.44 25.65
C GLN A 306 20.83 0.00 26.12
N ASP A 307 20.97 0.93 25.17
CA ASP A 307 20.62 2.34 25.33
C ASP A 307 19.96 2.80 24.02
N ALA A 308 18.88 3.57 24.17
CA ALA A 308 18.06 4.09 23.08
C ALA A 308 18.88 5.03 22.18
N VAL A 309 18.90 4.79 20.86
CA VAL A 309 19.60 5.65 19.90
C VAL A 309 18.59 6.29 18.94
N HIS A 310 18.51 7.61 19.06
CA HIS A 310 17.90 8.54 18.13
C HIS A 310 18.65 8.57 16.79
N ASP A 311 17.86 8.79 15.73
CA ASP A 311 18.15 9.28 14.37
C ASP A 311 19.53 9.98 14.14
N GLU A 312 20.61 9.22 13.88
CA GLU A 312 21.92 9.75 13.43
C GLU A 312 22.63 8.88 12.35
N ASP A 313 22.05 7.78 11.88
CA ASP A 313 22.74 6.85 10.96
C ASP A 313 22.84 7.35 9.50
N ALA A 314 22.10 8.40 9.15
CA ALA A 314 22.20 9.03 7.82
C ALA A 314 23.49 9.85 7.61
N LYS A 315 24.32 10.05 8.64
CA LYS A 315 25.48 10.95 8.59
C LYS A 315 26.84 10.27 8.47
N ILE A 316 26.94 8.97 8.76
CA ILE A 316 28.24 8.27 8.86
C ILE A 316 28.92 8.07 7.49
N VAL A 317 28.17 8.11 6.39
CA VAL A 317 28.74 7.95 5.03
C VAL A 317 29.45 9.23 4.53
N ALA A 318 29.24 10.39 5.15
CA ALA A 318 29.82 11.66 4.70
C ALA A 318 31.19 12.01 5.33
N GLY A 319 31.67 11.24 6.31
CA GLY A 319 32.75 11.66 7.21
C GLY A 319 34.18 11.24 6.84
N SER A 320 34.45 10.53 5.75
CA SER A 320 35.80 10.00 5.44
C SER A 320 36.39 10.51 4.12
N VAL A 321 36.41 11.83 3.93
CA VAL A 321 37.25 12.48 2.90
C VAL A 321 38.13 13.55 3.57
N PRO A 322 39.46 13.39 3.65
CA PRO A 322 40.33 14.46 4.10
C PRO A 322 40.65 15.42 2.93
N GLY A 323 40.29 16.69 3.09
CA GLY A 323 41.02 17.81 2.48
C GLY A 323 40.41 18.48 1.25
N HIS A 324 39.44 19.38 1.45
CA HIS A 324 39.46 20.67 0.76
C HIS A 324 38.82 21.76 1.64
N GLN A 325 39.62 22.77 1.92
CA GLN A 325 39.31 23.91 2.77
C GLN A 325 38.37 24.85 2.00
N ALA A 326 37.08 24.84 2.34
CA ALA A 326 36.13 25.81 1.79
C ALA A 326 36.11 27.05 2.69
N VAL A 327 36.63 28.13 2.11
CA VAL A 327 36.64 29.49 2.67
C VAL A 327 35.19 29.99 2.81
N SER A 328 34.89 30.54 3.98
CA SER A 328 33.60 31.15 4.28
C SER A 328 33.62 32.60 3.80
N GLU A 329 32.96 32.89 2.67
CA GLU A 329 32.69 34.27 2.24
C GLU A 329 31.29 34.68 2.69
N LYS A 330 31.27 35.62 3.64
CA LYS A 330 30.16 36.54 3.88
C LYS A 330 30.21 37.60 2.79
N ASP A 331 29.09 37.89 2.16
CA ASP A 331 28.85 39.22 1.60
C ASP A 331 27.46 39.72 1.98
N THR A 332 27.50 40.95 2.50
CA THR A 332 26.40 41.81 2.93
C THR A 332 26.03 42.80 1.83
N ASP A 333 24.85 43.42 1.99
CA ASP A 333 24.34 44.62 1.30
C ASP A 333 23.84 44.45 -0.14
N SER A 334 22.80 45.13 -0.63
CA SER A 334 21.68 45.94 -0.12
C SER A 334 20.87 46.39 -1.37
N ILE A 335 19.85 47.26 -1.21
CA ILE A 335 19.02 47.97 -2.23
C ILE A 335 17.62 47.33 -2.43
N VAL A 336 16.57 47.71 -1.67
CA VAL A 336 15.72 48.95 -1.68
C VAL A 336 14.62 48.94 -2.75
N SER A 337 13.33 48.85 -2.35
CA SER A 337 12.37 49.98 -2.36
C SER A 337 10.88 49.56 -2.26
N ASN A 338 10.21 50.14 -1.26
CA ASN A 338 8.82 50.63 -1.13
C ASN A 338 7.60 49.90 -1.76
N GLY A 339 6.56 49.74 -0.92
CA GLY A 339 5.18 49.52 -1.35
C GLY A 339 4.16 49.34 -0.22
N THR A 340 3.77 50.45 0.41
CA THR A 340 2.73 50.60 1.45
C THR A 340 1.32 50.18 0.99
N ARG A 341 0.58 49.39 1.78
CA ARG A 341 -0.85 49.60 2.14
C ARG A 341 -1.36 48.52 3.10
N GLN A 342 -1.60 48.89 4.36
CA GLN A 342 -2.59 48.24 5.23
C GLN A 342 -3.68 49.27 5.52
N THR A 343 -4.93 48.86 5.30
CA THR A 343 -6.14 49.62 5.60
C THR A 343 -6.62 49.31 7.00
N GLU A 344 -6.95 50.40 7.68
CA GLU A 344 -7.54 50.63 9.00
C GLU A 344 -8.57 49.60 9.51
N SER A 345 -8.43 49.27 10.80
CA SER A 345 -9.50 48.86 11.69
C SER A 345 -9.95 50.06 12.53
N VAL A 346 -11.21 50.47 12.40
CA VAL A 346 -11.85 51.53 13.19
C VAL A 346 -12.59 50.90 14.37
N ALA A 347 -12.41 51.49 15.56
CA ALA A 347 -13.24 51.25 16.74
C ALA A 347 -13.82 52.58 17.25
N ALA A 348 -15.04 52.48 17.80
CA ALA A 348 -15.79 53.42 18.62
C ALA A 348 -16.54 54.59 17.93
N HIS A 349 -17.86 54.43 17.80
CA HIS A 349 -18.83 55.15 18.64
C HIS A 349 -20.16 54.42 18.77
#